data_AF-A0A3C0TT73-F1
#
_entry.id   AF-A0A3C0TT73-F1
#
_cell.length_a   1.000
_cell.length_b   1.000
_cell.length_c   1.000
_cell.angle_alpha   90.00
_cell.angle_beta   90.00
_cell.angle_gamma   90.00
#
_symmetry.space_group_name_H-M   'P 1'
#
loop_
_entity.id
_entity.type
_entity.pdbx_description
1 polymer ?
#
loop_
_entity_poly.entity_id
_entity_poly.type
_entity_poly.pdbx_seq_one_letter_code
_entity_poly.pdbx_strand_id
1 'polypeptide(L)' 'HHWLILHGRYVCKARRPDCAQCVVRDLCRFEDKTA' A
#
# COMPACT_ATOMS: atom_id res chain seq x y z
N HIS A 1 -0.86 -13.39 -11.72
CA HIS A 1 -1.97 -12.46 -11.39
C HIS A 1 -2.22 -12.26 -9.88
N HIS A 2 -1.52 -12.91 -8.94
CA HIS A 2 -1.75 -12.75 -7.49
C HIS A 2 -1.14 -11.48 -6.87
N TRP A 3 -0.80 -10.49 -7.70
CA TRP A 3 -0.01 -9.33 -7.28
C TRP A 3 -0.74 -8.49 -6.22
N LEU A 4 -2.05 -8.29 -6.34
CA LEU A 4 -2.85 -7.55 -5.34
C LEU A 4 -2.89 -8.22 -3.97
N ILE A 5 -2.90 -9.57 -3.92
CA ILE A 5 -2.89 -10.32 -2.65
C ILE A 5 -1.55 -10.14 -1.93
N LEU A 6 -0.44 -10.25 -2.68
CA LEU A 6 0.89 -10.01 -2.12
C LEU A 6 1.08 -8.54 -1.73
N HIS A 7 0.62 -7.61 -2.56
CA HIS A 7 0.68 -6.17 -2.31
C HIS A 7 -0.03 -5.81 -0.98
N GLY A 8 -1.22 -6.34 -0.72
CA GLY A 8 -1.91 -6.12 0.56
C GLY A 8 -1.16 -6.68 1.76
N ARG A 9 -0.49 -7.83 1.61
CA ARG A 9 0.23 -8.48 2.71
C ARG A 9 1.54 -7.78 3.09
N TYR A 10 2.26 -7.25 2.11
CA TYR A 10 3.60 -6.69 2.33
C TYR A 10 3.63 -5.16 2.32
N VAL A 11 2.79 -4.51 1.52
CA VAL A 11 2.80 -3.06 1.28
C VAL A 11 1.59 -2.39 1.91
N CYS A 12 0.38 -2.69 1.41
CA CYS A 12 -0.87 -2.06 1.87
C CYS A 12 -1.45 -2.78 3.11
N LYS A 13 -0.65 -2.87 4.18
CA LYS A 13 -0.99 -3.52 5.44
C LYS A 13 -2.10 -2.75 6.17
N ALA A 14 -3.05 -3.48 6.77
CA ALA A 14 -4.18 -2.88 7.50
C ALA A 14 -3.76 -1.99 8.69
N ARG A 15 -2.59 -2.24 9.26
CA ARG A 15 -1.98 -1.40 10.31
C ARG A 15 -0.63 -0.92 9.81
N ARG A 16 -0.46 0.41 9.73
CA ARG A 16 0.73 1.09 9.18
C ARG A 16 1.13 0.56 7.79
N PRO A 17 0.42 0.98 6.74
CA PRO A 17 0.80 0.65 5.37
C PRO A 17 2.19 1.22 5.03
N ASP A 18 2.93 0.52 4.20
CA ASP A 18 4.21 1.01 3.67
C ASP A 18 3.93 1.82 2.40
N CYS A 19 3.47 3.06 2.55
CA CYS A 19 3.08 3.86 1.39
C CYS A 19 4.30 4.30 0.57
N ALA A 20 5.51 4.33 1.14
CA ALA A 20 6.72 4.62 0.38
C ALA A 20 7.03 3.56 -0.68
N GLN A 21 6.74 2.29 -0.38
CA GLN A 21 6.89 1.16 -1.31
C GLN A 21 5.66 0.94 -2.20
N CYS A 22 4.59 1.72 -2.06
CA CYS A 22 3.35 1.52 -2.80
C CYS A 22 3.41 2.08 -4.23
N VAL A 23 3.30 1.20 -5.23
CA VAL A 23 3.33 1.58 -6.66
C VAL A 23 2.14 2.42 -7.12
N VAL A 24 1.04 2.43 -6.35
CA VAL A 24 -0.14 3.26 -6.64
C VAL A 24 -0.25 4.44 -5.67
N ARG A 25 0.83 4.82 -4.97
CA ARG A 25 0.83 5.88 -3.95
C ARG A 25 0.29 7.20 -4.48
N ASP A 26 0.67 7.57 -5.69
CA ASP A 26 0.26 8.78 -6.42
C ASP A 26 -1.23 8.78 -6.78
N LEU A 27 -1.81 7.61 -7.04
CA LEU A 27 -3.24 7.43 -7.31
C LEU A 27 -4.07 7.14 -6.04
N CYS A 28 -3.41 6.76 -4.95
CA CYS A 28 -4.05 6.36 -3.70
C CYS A 28 -4.64 7.56 -2.97
N ARG A 29 -5.96 7.52 -2.72
CA ARG A 29 -6.73 8.55 -2.01
C ARG A 29 -6.69 8.43 -0.48
N PHE A 30 -5.92 7.48 0.05
CA PHE A 30 -5.74 7.35 1.49
C PHE A 30 -5.01 8.58 2.04
N GLU A 31 -5.61 9.24 3.02
CA GLU A 31 -5.14 10.50 3.60
C GLU A 31 -3.93 10.32 4.51
N ASP A 32 -3.92 9.25 5.31
CA ASP A 32 -2.93 8.99 6.36
C ASP A 32 -1.73 8.16 5.84
N LYS A 33 -1.09 8.64 4.76
CA LYS A 33 0.01 7.91 4.13
C LYS A 33 1.19 7.79 5.08
N THR A 34 1.48 6.57 5.51
CA THR A 34 2.63 6.26 6.37
C THR A 34 3.87 5.91 5.54
N ALA A 35 5.05 6.29 6.06
CA ALA A 35 6.33 6.04 5.43
C ALA A 35 6.63 4.53 5.37
#